data_AF-A0A4E0RQ74-F1
#
_entry.id   AF-A0A4E0RQ74-F1
#
_cell.length_a   1.000
_cell.length_b   1.000
_cell.length_c   1.000
_cell.angle_alpha   90.00
_cell.angle_beta   90.00
_cell.angle_gamma   90.00
#
_symmetry.space_group_name_H-M   'P 1'
#
loop_
_entity.id
_entity.type
_entity.pdbx_description
1 polymer ?
#
loop_
_entity_poly.entity_id
_entity_poly.type
_entity_poly.pdbx_seq_one_letter_code
_entity_poly.pdbx_strand_id
1 'polypeptide(L)'
;MFLMGASVSSTESRDVTFSPDDIINEELFKEAAEEYTRTVERLENKYMRPTPGGCCTAAEQRVEDCYQSNPDKTLLCSKLVAEYARCVNNFRLATARREVS
;
A
#
# COMPACT_ATOMS: atom_id res chain seq x y z
N MET A 1 12.58 57.60 43.06
CA MET A 1 13.43 57.33 41.88
C MET A 1 14.45 56.27 42.30
N PHE A 2 14.42 55.09 41.64
CA PHE A 2 15.40 53.96 41.69
C PHE A 2 15.54 53.19 43.03
N LEU A 3 15.56 51.85 43.13
CA LEU A 3 15.55 50.73 42.18
C LEU A 3 14.96 49.47 42.85
N MET A 4 14.21 48.69 42.08
CA MET A 4 13.76 47.34 42.42
C MET A 4 14.96 46.41 42.59
N GLY A 5 15.02 45.68 43.70
CA GLY A 5 15.97 44.58 43.89
C GLY A 5 15.58 43.40 43.01
N ALA A 6 16.42 43.07 42.03
CA ALA A 6 16.26 41.89 41.20
C ALA A 6 16.94 40.68 41.87
N SER A 7 16.15 39.68 42.25
CA SER A 7 16.65 38.34 42.55
C SER A 7 16.85 37.58 41.25
N VAL A 8 18.10 37.38 40.81
CA VAL A 8 18.43 36.44 39.73
C VAL A 8 18.60 35.05 40.35
N SER A 9 17.64 34.18 40.07
CA SER A 9 17.69 32.76 40.40
C SER A 9 18.49 32.02 39.32
N SER A 10 19.59 31.41 39.76
CA SER A 10 20.39 30.34 39.16
C SER A 10 19.99 29.85 37.76
N THR A 11 20.76 30.19 36.73
CA THR A 11 20.77 29.43 35.47
C THR A 11 21.71 28.23 35.64
N GLU A 12 21.16 27.10 36.07
CA GLU A 12 21.87 25.82 36.01
C GLU A 12 21.87 25.34 34.55
N SER A 13 23.01 25.51 33.88
CA SER A 13 23.23 24.94 32.55
C SER A 13 23.39 23.44 32.70
N ARG A 14 22.30 22.67 32.50
CA ARG A 14 22.37 21.22 32.40
C ARG A 14 23.01 20.89 31.06
N ASP A 15 24.29 20.54 31.09
CA ASP A 15 25.00 20.03 29.93
C ASP A 15 24.33 18.71 29.52
N VAL A 16 23.65 18.70 28.36
CA VAL A 16 23.07 17.48 27.80
C VAL A 16 24.25 16.67 27.30
N THR A 17 24.74 15.75 28.15
CA THR A 17 25.82 14.84 27.78
C THR A 17 25.24 13.83 26.79
N PHE A 18 25.40 14.10 25.50
CA PHE A 18 25.08 13.15 24.44
C PHE A 18 25.96 11.91 24.64
N SER A 19 25.36 10.76 24.94
CA SER A 19 26.11 9.51 24.97
C SER A 19 26.45 9.12 23.53
N PRO A 20 27.66 8.63 23.23
CA PRO A 20 27.98 8.08 21.91
C PRO A 20 26.97 7.02 21.45
N ASP A 21 26.37 6.30 22.40
CA ASP A 21 25.34 5.29 22.15
C ASP A 21 24.03 5.88 21.60
N ASP A 22 23.70 7.14 21.90
CA ASP A 22 22.47 7.79 21.41
C ASP A 22 22.55 8.06 19.90
N ILE A 23 23.74 8.44 19.41
CA ILE A 23 24.02 8.66 17.99
C ILE A 23 24.01 7.33 17.24
N ILE A 24 24.63 6.29 17.81
CA ILE A 24 24.65 4.94 17.23
C ILE A 24 23.22 4.38 17.16
N ASN A 25 22.42 4.60 18.20
CA ASN A 25 21.02 4.16 18.23
C ASN A 25 20.20 4.87 17.14
N GLU A 26 20.38 6.19 16.95
CA GLU A 26 19.70 6.95 15.89
C GLU A 26 20.08 6.46 14.48
N GLU A 27 21.37 6.19 14.22
CA GLU A 27 21.82 5.63 12.94
C GLU A 27 21.23 4.24 12.67
N LEU A 28 21.23 3.35 13.67
CA LEU A 28 20.64 2.01 13.55
C LEU A 28 19.12 2.06 13.31
N PHE A 29 18.41 2.96 13.99
CA PHE A 29 16.98 3.16 13.77
C PHE A 29 16.70 3.66 12.35
N LYS A 30 17.54 4.56 11.84
CA LYS A 30 17.41 5.08 10.48
C LYS A 30 17.65 4.01 9.43
N GLU A 31 18.71 3.22 9.57
CA GLU A 31 18.98 2.09 8.67
C GLU A 31 17.83 1.07 8.69
N ALA A 32 17.32 0.72 9.87
CA ALA A 32 16.18 -0.18 10.01
C ALA A 32 14.90 0.38 9.35
N ALA A 33 14.65 1.68 9.47
CA ALA A 33 13.51 2.34 8.84
C ALA A 33 13.63 2.36 7.30
N GLU A 34 14.84 2.61 6.79
CA GLU A 34 15.13 2.58 5.36
C GLU A 34 15.00 1.17 4.77
N GLU A 35 15.49 0.14 5.48
CA GLU A 35 15.36 -1.25 5.06
C GLU A 35 13.92 -1.75 5.14
N TYR A 36 13.16 -1.36 6.18
CA TYR A 36 11.74 -1.63 6.27
C TYR A 36 10.99 -1.02 5.08
N THR A 37 11.22 0.27 4.80
CA THR A 37 10.58 1.00 3.69
C THR A 37 10.88 0.33 2.35
N ARG A 38 12.16 0.04 2.07
CA ARG A 38 12.58 -0.65 0.84
C ARG A 38 11.94 -2.03 0.72
N THR A 39 11.83 -2.75 1.83
CA THR A 39 11.24 -4.09 1.85
C THR A 39 9.75 -4.04 1.60
N VAL A 40 9.02 -3.12 2.24
CA VAL A 40 7.59 -2.89 2.00
C VAL A 40 7.33 -2.54 0.54
N GLU A 41 8.05 -1.55 -0.02
CA GLU A 41 7.88 -1.17 -1.43
C GLU A 41 8.13 -2.33 -2.40
N ARG A 42 9.15 -3.16 -2.13
CA ARG A 42 9.45 -4.35 -2.94
C ARG A 42 8.32 -5.37 -2.86
N LEU A 43 7.78 -5.61 -1.67
CA LEU A 43 6.68 -6.55 -1.46
C LEU A 43 5.38 -6.03 -2.07
N GLU A 44 5.08 -4.74 -1.90
CA GLU A 44 3.92 -4.11 -2.53
C GLU A 44 4.03 -4.15 -4.05
N ASN A 45 5.19 -3.85 -4.62
CA ASN A 45 5.41 -3.94 -6.06
C ASN A 45 5.29 -5.37 -6.58
N LYS A 46 5.70 -6.38 -5.78
CA LYS A 46 5.68 -7.79 -6.18
C LYS A 46 4.30 -8.43 -6.02
N TYR A 47 3.56 -8.09 -4.97
CA TYR A 47 2.36 -8.81 -4.55
C TYR A 47 1.10 -7.95 -4.55
N MET A 48 1.22 -6.63 -4.37
CA MET A 48 0.07 -5.73 -4.22
C MET A 48 -0.24 -4.94 -5.48
N ARG A 49 0.72 -4.68 -6.39
CA ARG A 49 0.44 -3.92 -7.61
C ARG A 49 -0.70 -4.57 -8.39
N PRO A 50 -1.91 -3.98 -8.36
CA PRO A 50 -3.01 -4.47 -9.16
C PRO A 50 -2.62 -4.19 -10.59
N THR A 51 -2.69 -5.20 -11.45
CA THR A 51 -2.62 -4.97 -12.90
C THR A 51 -3.58 -3.82 -13.23
N PRO A 52 -3.17 -2.76 -13.96
CA PRO A 52 -4.06 -1.66 -14.29
C PRO A 52 -5.25 -2.21 -15.07
N GLY A 53 -6.41 -2.28 -14.42
CA GLY A 53 -7.53 -3.14 -14.83
C GLY A 53 -7.42 -4.53 -14.20
N GLY A 54 -8.25 -4.78 -13.19
CA GLY A 54 -8.38 -6.08 -12.55
C GLY A 54 -8.66 -7.22 -13.55
N CYS A 55 -8.63 -8.46 -13.06
CA CYS A 55 -8.87 -9.64 -13.89
C CYS A 55 -10.17 -9.50 -14.71
N CYS A 56 -10.03 -9.38 -16.04
CA CYS A 56 -11.14 -9.39 -16.99
C CYS A 56 -12.14 -8.21 -16.88
N THR A 57 -11.74 -7.06 -16.34
CA THR A 57 -12.62 -5.88 -16.15
C THR A 57 -13.37 -5.44 -17.41
N ALA A 58 -12.72 -5.47 -18.58
CA ALA A 58 -13.38 -5.11 -19.83
C ALA A 58 -14.50 -6.08 -20.23
N ALA A 59 -14.39 -7.36 -19.87
CA ALA A 59 -15.44 -8.36 -20.12
C ALA A 59 -16.53 -8.29 -19.05
N GLU A 60 -16.16 -7.99 -17.80
CA GLU A 60 -17.07 -7.73 -16.68
C GLU A 60 -18.01 -6.56 -16.99
N GLN A 61 -17.47 -5.42 -17.40
CA GLN A 61 -18.27 -4.23 -17.74
C GLN A 61 -19.31 -4.54 -18.82
N ARG A 62 -18.96 -5.31 -19.85
CA ARG A 62 -19.92 -5.68 -20.91
C ARG A 62 -21.06 -6.55 -20.38
N VAL A 63 -20.79 -7.42 -19.41
CA VAL A 63 -21.83 -8.25 -18.78
C VAL A 63 -22.77 -7.37 -17.95
N GLU A 64 -22.21 -6.45 -17.15
CA GLU A 64 -22.99 -5.51 -16.35
C GLU A 64 -23.88 -4.62 -17.22
N ASP A 65 -23.32 -4.00 -18.25
CA ASP A 65 -24.04 -3.14 -19.18
C ASP A 65 -25.20 -3.90 -19.85
N CYS A 66 -24.98 -5.19 -20.18
CA CYS A 66 -26.02 -6.03 -20.76
C CYS A 66 -27.16 -6.31 -19.78
N TYR A 67 -26.84 -6.63 -18.53
CA TYR A 67 -27.87 -6.86 -17.51
C TYR A 67 -28.65 -5.59 -17.18
N GLN A 68 -27.98 -4.43 -17.09
CA GLN A 68 -28.63 -3.14 -16.89
C GLN A 68 -29.59 -2.81 -18.04
N SER A 69 -29.20 -3.13 -19.27
CA SER A 69 -30.05 -2.92 -20.46
C SER A 69 -31.17 -3.96 -20.60
N ASN A 70 -31.07 -5.12 -19.95
CA ASN A 70 -31.98 -6.26 -20.12
C ASN A 70 -32.38 -6.90 -18.76
N PRO A 71 -33.04 -6.16 -17.85
CA PRO A 71 -33.33 -6.61 -16.50
C PRO A 71 -34.18 -7.91 -16.47
N ASP A 72 -35.17 -8.02 -17.34
CA ASP A 72 -36.06 -9.20 -17.42
C ASP A 72 -35.60 -10.25 -18.44
N LYS A 73 -34.48 -10.00 -19.15
CA LYS A 73 -34.01 -10.82 -20.28
C LYS A 73 -32.55 -11.19 -20.15
N THR A 74 -32.15 -11.59 -18.94
CA THR A 74 -30.76 -11.94 -18.58
C THR A 74 -30.15 -13.03 -19.47
N LEU A 75 -30.97 -13.93 -20.03
CA LEU A 75 -30.50 -14.97 -20.96
C LEU A 75 -29.88 -14.43 -22.26
N LEU A 76 -30.24 -13.21 -22.68
CA LEU A 76 -29.63 -12.55 -23.84
C LEU A 76 -28.14 -12.25 -23.60
N CYS A 77 -27.73 -12.09 -22.34
CA CYS A 77 -26.36 -11.81 -21.94
C CYS A 77 -25.48 -13.06 -21.81
N SER A 78 -26.04 -14.26 -22.02
CA SER A 78 -25.33 -15.55 -21.85
C SER A 78 -24.01 -15.64 -22.63
N LYS A 79 -23.96 -15.08 -23.84
CA LYS A 79 -22.74 -15.04 -24.66
C LYS A 79 -21.64 -14.19 -24.03
N LEU A 80 -21.99 -13.04 -23.44
CA LEU A 80 -21.04 -12.16 -22.76
C LEU A 80 -20.53 -12.79 -21.47
N VAL A 81 -21.43 -13.45 -20.72
CA VAL A 81 -21.08 -14.20 -19.51
C VAL A 81 -20.11 -15.34 -19.83
N ALA A 82 -20.32 -16.09 -20.92
CA ALA A 82 -19.41 -17.14 -21.36
C ALA A 82 -18.01 -16.59 -21.70
N GLU A 83 -17.93 -15.40 -22.30
CA GLU A 83 -16.66 -14.74 -22.59
C GLU A 83 -15.92 -14.33 -21.31
N TYR A 84 -16.63 -13.70 -20.37
CA TYR A 84 -16.09 -13.34 -19.05
C TYR A 84 -15.59 -14.58 -18.29
N ALA A 85 -16.40 -15.65 -18.23
CA ALA A 85 -16.03 -16.90 -17.58
C ALA A 85 -14.77 -17.53 -18.19
N ARG A 86 -14.63 -17.51 -19.51
CA ARG A 86 -13.41 -17.97 -20.21
C ARG A 86 -12.19 -17.15 -19.80
N CYS A 87 -12.34 -15.82 -19.71
CA CYS A 87 -11.25 -14.95 -19.28
C CYS A 87 -10.82 -15.26 -17.83
N VAL A 88 -11.77 -15.38 -16.90
CA VAL A 88 -11.50 -15.71 -15.49
C VAL A 88 -10.83 -17.08 -15.36
N ASN A 89 -11.30 -18.08 -16.12
CA ASN A 89 -10.69 -19.40 -16.10
C ASN A 89 -9.24 -19.38 -16.61
N ASN A 90 -8.98 -18.67 -17.70
CA ASN A 90 -7.63 -18.50 -18.23
C ASN A 90 -6.72 -17.78 -17.22
N PHE A 91 -7.24 -16.74 -16.54
CA PHE A 91 -6.50 -16.03 -15.52
C PHE A 91 -6.16 -16.95 -14.33
N ARG A 92 -7.12 -17.73 -13.82
CA ARG A 92 -6.89 -18.73 -12.77
C ARG A 92 -5.83 -19.76 -13.14
N LEU A 93 -5.87 -20.26 -14.37
CA LEU A 93 -4.87 -21.23 -14.85
C LEU A 93 -3.49 -20.58 -14.98
N ALA A 94 -3.42 -19.33 -15.41
CA ALA A 94 -2.16 -18.60 -15.51
C ALA A 94 -1.55 -18.26 -14.13
N THR A 95 -2.37 -17.89 -13.15
CA THR A 95 -1.91 -17.61 -11.79
C THR A 95 -1.48 -18.89 -11.07
N ALA A 96 -2.25 -19.98 -11.18
CA ALA A 96 -1.88 -21.27 -10.59
C ALA A 96 -0.55 -21.83 -11.13
N ARG A 97 -0.21 -21.55 -12.40
CA ARG A 97 1.10 -21.94 -12.98
C ARG A 97 2.28 -21.12 -12.45
N ARG A 98 2.04 -19.90 -11.96
CA ARG A 98 3.11 -19.02 -11.43
C ARG A 98 3.52 -19.36 -10.00
N GLU A 99 2.70 -20.09 -9.25
CA GLU A 99 3.04 -20.52 -7.88
C GLU A 99 3.90 -21.79 -7.83
N VAL A 100 4.05 -22.47 -8.98
CA VAL A 100 4.76 -23.77 -9.09
C VAL A 100 6.14 -23.64 -9.75
N SER A 101 6.46 -22.48 -10.35
CA SER A 101 7.79 -22.15 -10.92
C SER A 101 8.55 -21.20 -10.02
#